data_AF-A0A2W4UQS3-F1
#
_entry.id   AF-A0A2W4UQS3-F1
#
_cell.length_a   1.000
_cell.length_b   1.000
_cell.length_c   1.000
_cell.angle_alpha   90.00
_cell.angle_beta   90.00
_cell.angle_gamma   90.00
#
_symmetry.space_group_name_H-M   'P 1'
#
loop_
_entity.id
_entity.type
_entity.pdbx_description
1 polymer ?
#
loop_
_entity_poly.entity_id
_entity_poly.type
_entity_poly.pdbx_seq_one_letter_code
_entity_poly.pdbx_strand_id
1 'polypeptide(L)'
;MIKAVQYLPISREIEVLLTDDSRHAWRVDNLEMVINVDGKIKPLPTPTREQLIDVIVYGGGAYIYWPQIDQMFELEALMNGVYGRESWMKRLNSTVAA
;
A
#
# COMPACT_ATOMS: atom_id res chain seq x y z
N MET A 1 11.84 10.31 -4.30
CA MET A 1 10.62 10.05 -5.12
C MET A 1 10.67 8.64 -5.65
N ILE A 2 9.52 8.07 -6.00
CA ILE A 2 9.42 6.75 -6.64
C ILE A 2 9.89 6.84 -8.09
N LYS A 3 10.85 5.98 -8.45
CA LYS A 3 11.36 5.78 -9.81
C LYS A 3 10.63 4.63 -10.51
N ALA A 4 10.38 3.54 -9.79
CA ALA A 4 9.62 2.39 -10.30
C ALA A 4 8.90 1.67 -9.15
N VAL A 5 7.83 0.96 -9.49
CA VAL A 5 7.07 0.12 -8.55
C VAL A 5 6.70 -1.20 -9.23
N GLN A 6 6.71 -2.29 -8.47
CA GLN A 6 6.20 -3.57 -8.94
C GLN A 6 5.58 -4.37 -7.79
N TYR A 7 4.60 -5.21 -8.14
CA TYR A 7 4.03 -6.19 -7.22
C TYR A 7 4.77 -7.53 -7.31
N LEU A 8 5.12 -8.09 -6.15
CA LEU A 8 5.77 -9.39 -5.99
C LEU A 8 4.70 -10.42 -5.56
N PRO A 9 4.19 -11.27 -6.47
CA PRO A 9 3.01 -12.10 -6.20
C PRO A 9 3.22 -13.18 -5.14
N ILE A 10 4.45 -13.69 -5.02
CA ILE A 10 4.76 -14.78 -4.08
C ILE A 10 4.76 -14.26 -2.63
N SER A 11 5.43 -13.15 -2.36
CA SER A 11 5.49 -12.56 -1.01
C SER A 11 4.31 -11.67 -0.69
N ARG A 12 3.50 -11.29 -1.70
CA ARG A 12 2.44 -10.28 -1.63
C ARG A 12 2.97 -8.91 -1.18
N GLU A 13 4.12 -8.52 -1.73
CA GLU A 13 4.77 -7.25 -1.42
C GLU A 13 4.71 -6.30 -2.61
N ILE A 14 4.77 -5.00 -2.31
CA ILE A 14 5.08 -3.98 -3.29
C ILE A 14 6.52 -3.58 -3.10
N GLU A 15 7.33 -3.81 -4.14
CA GLU A 15 8.69 -3.29 -4.22
C GLU A 15 8.67 -1.92 -4.88
N VAL A 16 9.35 -0.96 -4.27
CA VAL A 16 9.54 0.39 -4.76
C VAL A 16 11.03 0.64 -4.94
N LEU A 17 11.41 1.11 -6.13
CA LEU A 17 12.73 1.68 -6.42
C LEU A 17 12.63 3.20 -6.33
N LEU A 18 13.49 3.83 -5.53
CA LEU A 18 13.56 5.27 -5.39
C LEU A 18 14.58 5.89 -6.36
N THR A 19 14.53 7.22 -6.49
CA THR A 19 15.45 7.99 -7.33
C THR A 19 16.91 7.95 -6.87
N ASP A 20 17.16 7.61 -5.61
CA ASP A 20 18.50 7.37 -5.03
C ASP A 20 18.95 5.91 -5.15
N ASP A 21 18.23 5.12 -5.96
CA ASP A 21 18.41 3.68 -6.18
C ASP A 21 18.23 2.79 -4.93
N SER A 22 17.75 3.34 -3.81
CA SER A 22 17.32 2.53 -2.68
C SER A 22 16.03 1.76 -3.01
N ARG A 23 15.91 0.56 -2.41
CA ARG A 23 14.77 -0.34 -2.58
C ARG A 23 14.06 -0.54 -1.26
N HIS A 24 12.73 -0.46 -1.31
CA HIS A 24 11.86 -0.67 -0.15
C HIS A 24 10.76 -1.64 -0.54
N ALA A 25 10.32 -2.46 0.40
CA ALA A 25 9.25 -3.42 0.19
C ALA A 25 8.26 -3.39 1.36
N TRP A 26 6.98 -3.42 1.04
CA TRP A 26 5.90 -3.51 2.03
C TRP A 26 4.92 -4.62 1.67
N ARG A 27 4.55 -5.42 2.66
CA ARG A 27 3.47 -6.40 2.51
C ARG A 27 2.15 -5.65 2.28
N VAL A 28 1.45 -6.00 1.21
CA VAL A 28 0.13 -5.44 0.89
C VAL A 28 -0.85 -5.69 2.04
N ASP A 29 -0.72 -6.83 2.72
CA ASP A 29 -1.59 -7.23 3.83
C ASP A 29 -1.45 -6.31 5.07
N ASN A 30 -0.38 -5.50 5.14
CA ASN A 30 -0.20 -4.50 6.20
C ASN A 30 -0.82 -3.14 5.85
N LEU A 31 -1.25 -2.94 4.61
CA LEU A 31 -1.82 -1.68 4.16
C LEU A 31 -3.32 -1.62 4.44
N GLU A 32 -3.80 -0.52 5.01
CA GLU A 32 -5.24 -0.34 5.23
C GLU A 32 -5.94 0.03 3.92
N MET A 33 -6.38 -0.99 3.19
CA MET A 33 -7.18 -0.79 1.99
C MET A 33 -8.65 -0.66 2.32
N VAL A 34 -9.29 0.40 1.81
CA VAL A 34 -10.66 0.75 2.18
C VAL A 34 -11.48 1.20 0.98
N ILE A 35 -12.79 0.97 1.05
CA ILE A 35 -13.76 1.46 0.08
C ILE A 35 -14.77 2.37 0.77
N ASN A 36 -15.19 3.43 0.08
CA ASN A 36 -16.29 4.27 0.51
C ASN A 36 -17.62 3.71 0.00
N VAL A 37 -18.49 3.29 0.92
CA VAL A 37 -19.83 2.80 0.61
C VAL A 37 -20.83 3.66 1.38
N ASP A 38 -21.61 4.47 0.65
CA ASP A 38 -22.62 5.38 1.20
C ASP A 38 -22.07 6.34 2.28
N GLY A 39 -20.88 6.92 2.03
CA GLY A 39 -20.21 7.82 2.96
C GLY A 39 -19.53 7.11 4.14
N LYS A 40 -19.56 5.77 4.19
CA LYS A 40 -18.91 4.98 5.24
C LYS A 40 -17.67 4.30 4.69
N ILE A 41 -16.55 4.50 5.39
CA ILE A 41 -15.30 3.81 5.10
C ILE A 41 -15.40 2.38 5.62
N LYS A 42 -15.31 1.40 4.71
CA LYS A 42 -15.31 -0.03 5.02
C LYS A 42 -14.00 -0.67 4.56
N PRO A 43 -13.56 -1.77 5.18
CA PRO A 43 -12.45 -2.55 4.65
C PRO A 43 -12.74 -2.99 3.21
N LEU A 44 -11.76 -2.82 2.32
CA LEU A 44 -11.78 -3.42 0.99
C LEU A 44 -11.63 -4.94 1.15
N PRO A 45 -12.37 -5.77 0.39
CA PRO A 45 -12.02 -7.20 0.26
C PRO A 45 -10.56 -7.39 -0.14
N THR A 46 -9.94 -8.48 0.31
CA THR A 46 -8.54 -8.78 -0.03
C THR A 46 -8.32 -8.69 -1.54
N PRO A 47 -7.44 -7.80 -2.03
CA PRO A 47 -7.22 -7.66 -3.46
C PRO A 47 -6.66 -8.93 -4.08
N THR A 48 -7.15 -9.21 -5.28
CA THR A 48 -6.65 -10.28 -6.15
C THR A 48 -5.27 -9.94 -6.70
N ARG A 49 -4.58 -10.96 -7.23
CA ARG A 49 -3.28 -10.77 -7.88
C ARG A 49 -3.40 -9.82 -9.07
N GLU A 50 -4.46 -9.96 -9.84
CA GLU A 50 -4.75 -9.20 -11.05
C GLU A 50 -4.98 -7.72 -10.73
N GLN A 51 -5.63 -7.42 -9.60
CA GLN A 51 -5.77 -6.04 -9.13
C GLN A 51 -4.45 -5.44 -8.64
N LEU A 52 -3.57 -6.26 -8.06
CA LEU A 52 -2.31 -5.79 -7.47
C LEU A 52 -1.18 -5.61 -8.48
N ILE A 53 -1.18 -6.38 -9.57
CA ILE A 53 -0.12 -6.33 -10.59
C ILE A 53 -0.12 -5.02 -11.39
N ASP A 54 -1.28 -4.36 -11.49
CA ASP A 54 -1.48 -3.09 -12.20
C ASP A 54 -1.08 -1.86 -11.36
N VAL A 55 -0.23 -2.04 -10.34
CA VAL A 55 0.30 -0.93 -9.54
C VAL A 55 1.10 0.03 -10.41
N ILE A 56 0.88 1.33 -10.23
CA ILE A 56 1.59 2.38 -10.95
C ILE A 56 2.18 3.43 -9.99
N VAL A 57 3.18 4.14 -10.51
CA VAL A 57 3.70 5.37 -9.91
C VAL A 57 2.73 6.51 -10.23
N TYR A 58 2.33 7.29 -9.23
CA TYR A 58 1.37 8.38 -9.40
C TYR A 58 1.82 9.67 -8.70
N GLY A 59 1.21 10.80 -9.08
CA GLY A 59 1.46 12.12 -8.48
C GLY A 59 2.93 12.55 -8.53
N GLY A 60 3.59 12.38 -9.68
CA GLY A 60 5.00 12.77 -9.84
C GLY A 60 6.00 11.91 -9.04
N GLY A 61 5.60 10.70 -8.63
CA GLY A 61 6.45 9.81 -7.84
C GLY A 61 6.28 9.96 -6.32
N ALA A 62 5.22 10.62 -5.87
CA ALA A 62 4.87 10.70 -4.46
C ALA A 62 3.99 9.54 -3.97
N TYR A 63 3.30 8.84 -4.88
CA TYR A 63 2.31 7.81 -4.52
C TYR A 63 2.52 6.50 -5.27
N ILE A 64 2.26 5.39 -4.59
CA ILE A 64 1.85 4.13 -5.24
C ILE A 64 0.34 4.14 -5.43
N TYR A 65 -0.15 3.70 -6.58
CA TYR A 65 -1.58 3.69 -6.90
C TYR A 65 -1.99 2.40 -7.60
N TRP A 66 -3.12 1.83 -7.20
CA TRP A 66 -3.78 0.72 -7.86
C TRP A 66 -5.09 1.18 -8.49
N PRO A 67 -5.13 1.39 -9.82
CA PRO A 67 -6.31 1.92 -10.51
C PRO A 67 -7.55 1.03 -10.37
N GLN A 68 -7.40 -0.30 -10.34
CA GLN A 68 -8.53 -1.22 -10.30
C GLN A 68 -9.31 -1.21 -8.98
N ILE A 69 -8.66 -0.83 -7.88
CA ILE A 69 -9.24 -0.81 -6.52
C ILE A 69 -9.26 0.58 -5.91
N ASP A 70 -8.88 1.59 -6.69
CA ASP A 70 -8.79 3.00 -6.32
C ASP A 70 -8.09 3.22 -4.97
N GLN A 71 -6.99 2.51 -4.74
CA GLN A 71 -6.18 2.64 -3.53
C GLN A 71 -4.87 3.35 -3.85
N MET A 72 -4.51 4.35 -3.05
CA MET A 72 -3.21 5.01 -3.13
C MET A 72 -2.56 5.14 -1.76
N PHE A 73 -1.23 5.08 -1.73
CA PHE A 73 -0.44 5.31 -0.52
C PHE A 73 0.71 6.25 -0.83
N GLU A 74 0.91 7.21 0.07
CA GLU A 74 1.98 8.18 -0.02
C GLU A 74 3.32 7.55 0.40
N LEU A 75 4.36 7.78 -0.39
CA LEU A 75 5.70 7.25 -0.11
C LEU A 75 6.19 7.70 1.26
N GLU A 76 6.04 8.98 1.61
CA GLU A 76 6.52 9.51 2.90
C GLU A 76 5.81 8.84 4.08
N ALA A 77 4.51 8.57 3.97
CA ALA A 77 3.77 7.85 5.00
C ALA A 77 4.32 6.43 5.18
N LEU A 78 4.53 5.70 4.08
CA LEU A 78 5.08 4.33 4.11
C LEU A 78 6.49 4.29 4.71
N MET A 79 7.34 5.26 4.35
CA MET A 79 8.71 5.39 4.90
C MET A 79 8.71 5.69 6.40
N ASN A 80 7.69 6.39 6.89
CA ASN A 80 7.49 6.66 8.32
C ASN A 80 6.74 5.54 9.05
N GLY A 81 6.48 4.40 8.39
CA GLY A 81 5.78 3.25 8.96
C GLY A 81 4.28 3.49 9.16
N VAL A 82 3.69 4.46 8.47
CA VAL A 82 2.25 4.75 8.51
C VAL A 82 1.58 4.01 7.35
N TYR A 83 0.85 2.93 7.68
CA TYR A 83 0.21 2.03 6.71
C TYR A 83 -1.30 2.20 6.61
N GLY A 84 -1.88 3.15 7.35
CA GLY A 84 -3.32 3.36 7.41
C GLY A 84 -3.70 4.30 8.55
N ARG A 85 -5.00 4.36 8.85
CA ARG A 85 -5.53 5.17 9.95
C ARG A 85 -5.05 4.63 11.30
N GLU A 86 -5.10 5.47 12.32
CA GLU A 86 -4.66 5.13 13.68
C GLU A 86 -5.27 3.81 14.21
N SER A 87 -6.55 3.57 13.94
CA SER A 87 -7.23 2.34 14.39
C SER A 87 -6.67 1.08 13.71
N TRP A 88 -6.19 1.17 12.46
CA TRP A 88 -5.50 0.09 11.77
C TRP A 88 -4.08 -0.11 12.32
N MET A 89 -3.34 0.99 12.53
CA MET A 89 -2.00 0.92 13.13
C MET A 89 -2.02 0.25 14.51
N LYS A 90 -3.05 0.51 15.32
CA LYS A 90 -3.27 -0.20 16.60
C LYS A 90 -3.50 -1.70 16.42
N ARG A 91 -4.26 -2.11 15.39
CA ARG A 91 -4.49 -3.53 15.07
C ARG A 91 -3.21 -4.24 14.66
N LEU A 92 -2.39 -3.62 13.80
CA LEU A 92 -1.10 -4.18 13.37
C LEU A 92 -0.16 -4.40 14.57
N ASN A 93 -0.02 -3.41 15.45
CA ASN A 93 0.83 -3.52 16.63
C ASN A 93 0.35 -4.61 17.61
N SER A 94 -0.96 -4.84 17.69
CA SER A 94 -1.54 -5.90 18.53
C SER A 94 -1.32 -7.31 17.96
N THR A 95 -1.07 -7.42 16.64
CA THR A 95 -0.86 -8.70 15.95
C THR A 95 0.60 -9.18 16.06
N VAL A 96 1.55 -8.25 16.27
CA VAL A 96 2.99 -8.57 16.45
C VAL A 96 3.33 -8.93 17.90
N ALA A 97 2.48 -8.55 18.85
CA ALA A 97 2.69 -8.78 20.29
C ALA A 97 1.99 -10.04 20.84
N ALA A 98 1.44 -10.90 19.97
CA ALA A 98 0.74 -12.14 20.31
C ALA A 98 1.51 -13.36 19.76
#